data_AF-A0A0F9JMS6-F1
#
_entry.id   AF-A0A0F9JMS6-F1
#
_cell.length_a   1.000
_cell.length_b   1.000
_cell.length_c   1.000
_cell.angle_alpha   90.00
_cell.angle_beta   90.00
_cell.angle_gamma   90.00
#
_symmetry.space_group_name_H-M   'P 1'
#
loop_
_entity.id
_entity.type
_entity.pdbx_description
1 polymer ?
#
loop_
_entity_poly.entity_id
_entity_poly.type
_entity_poly.pdbx_seq_one_letter_code
_entity_poly.pdbx_strand_id
1 'polypeptide(L)'
;MKIEYVNHSIANNFGSYIEINKHLRKYPELLNPILEHELSHTEKAWSVKDFKLDFFSDNKINHWNLFKFMLKYPKSFYQVLPVLYSVEKGISVDINLLIMYLTMLIVFILTIYFGVKYL
;
A
#
# COMPACT_ATOMS: atom_id res chain seq x y z
N MET A 1 -1.71 1.13 -19.75
CA MET A 1 -1.20 1.61 -18.45
C MET A 1 0.31 1.73 -18.53
N LYS A 2 0.88 2.90 -18.20
CA LYS A 2 2.33 3.17 -18.22
C LYS A 2 2.96 2.69 -16.89
N ILE A 3 4.21 2.22 -16.91
CA ILE A 3 4.94 1.84 -15.68
C ILE A 3 6.10 2.82 -15.47
N GLU A 4 6.12 3.46 -14.31
CA GLU A 4 7.19 4.37 -13.88
C GLU A 4 8.02 3.76 -12.76
N TYR A 5 9.33 3.86 -12.87
CA TYR A 5 10.25 3.29 -11.88
C TYR A 5 10.68 4.35 -10.87
N VAL A 6 10.28 4.18 -9.61
CA VAL A 6 10.54 5.12 -8.51
C VAL A 6 11.51 4.55 -7.47
N ASN A 7 11.95 5.38 -6.53
CA ASN A 7 12.89 5.01 -5.45
C ASN A 7 12.23 4.91 -4.07
N HIS A 8 10.90 4.92 -4.01
CA HIS A 8 10.10 4.86 -2.80
C HIS A 8 8.90 3.94 -3.02
N SER A 9 8.18 3.67 -1.94
CA SER A 9 7.00 2.78 -1.95
C SER A 9 7.34 1.39 -2.53
N ILE A 10 6.35 0.53 -2.67
CA ILE A 10 6.52 -0.79 -3.30
C ILE A 10 5.97 -0.69 -4.72
N ALA A 11 4.66 -0.47 -4.82
CA ALA A 11 3.97 -0.16 -6.05
C ALA A 11 2.68 0.61 -5.73
N ASN A 12 2.31 1.54 -6.59
CA ASN A 12 1.06 2.31 -6.47
C ASN A 12 0.42 2.43 -7.85
N ASN A 13 -0.85 2.06 -7.97
CA ASN A 13 -1.65 2.32 -9.15
C ASN A 13 -2.34 3.71 -9.06
N PHE A 14 -2.07 4.57 -10.06
CA PHE A 14 -2.67 5.91 -10.18
C PHE A 14 -3.69 6.02 -11.33
N GLY A 15 -4.18 4.90 -11.84
CA GLY A 15 -5.14 4.78 -12.94
C GLY A 15 -4.51 4.90 -14.32
N SER A 16 -3.83 6.01 -14.63
CA SER A 16 -3.15 6.17 -15.93
C SER A 16 -1.77 5.48 -15.98
N TYR A 17 -1.11 5.34 -14.84
CA TYR A 17 0.18 4.67 -14.69
C TYR A 17 0.31 3.99 -13.34
N ILE A 18 1.30 3.10 -13.24
CA ILE A 18 1.72 2.44 -12.01
C ILE A 18 3.14 2.93 -11.70
N GLU A 19 3.35 3.42 -10.48
CA GLU A 19 4.70 3.60 -9.95
C GLU A 19 5.15 2.30 -9.30
N ILE A 20 6.36 1.86 -9.60
CA ILE A 20 6.94 0.66 -9.00
C ILE A 20 8.37 0.92 -8.57
N ASN A 21 8.75 0.37 -7.41
CA ASN A 21 10.09 0.56 -6.91
C ASN A 21 11.12 -0.09 -7.85
N LYS A 22 12.06 0.70 -8.38
CA LYS A 22 13.05 0.25 -9.36
C LYS A 22 13.90 -0.92 -8.86
N HIS A 23 14.05 -1.06 -7.55
CA HIS A 23 14.83 -2.13 -6.95
C HIS A 23 14.13 -3.50 -7.04
N LEU A 24 12.81 -3.55 -7.23
CA LEU A 24 12.06 -4.79 -7.44
C LEU A 24 12.47 -5.54 -8.71
N ARG A 25 13.12 -4.87 -9.68
CA ARG A 25 13.69 -5.53 -10.87
C ARG A 25 14.71 -6.63 -10.52
N LYS A 26 15.31 -6.58 -9.34
CA LYS A 26 16.22 -7.60 -8.83
C LYS A 26 15.52 -8.77 -8.11
N TYR A 27 14.20 -8.70 -7.97
CA TYR A 27 13.35 -9.63 -7.21
C TYR A 27 12.13 -10.02 -8.07
N PRO A 28 12.32 -10.74 -9.19
CA PRO A 28 11.23 -11.10 -10.11
C PRO A 28 10.08 -11.85 -9.41
N GLU A 29 10.39 -12.62 -8.36
CA GLU A 29 9.44 -13.34 -7.51
C GLU A 29 8.51 -12.42 -6.71
N LEU A 30 8.91 -11.18 -6.45
CA LEU A 30 8.06 -10.15 -5.86
C LEU A 30 7.44 -9.27 -6.95
N LEU A 31 8.23 -8.90 -7.95
CA LEU A 31 7.83 -7.98 -9.01
C LEU A 31 6.60 -8.46 -9.79
N ASN A 32 6.61 -9.71 -10.26
CA ASN A 32 5.55 -10.19 -11.15
C ASN A 32 4.19 -10.28 -10.42
N PRO A 33 4.11 -10.87 -9.21
CA PRO A 33 2.85 -10.88 -8.46
C PRO A 33 2.37 -9.48 -8.08
N ILE A 34 3.28 -8.56 -7.74
CA ILE A 34 2.91 -7.15 -7.43
C ILE A 34 2.33 -6.49 -8.68
N LEU A 35 2.97 -6.62 -9.84
CA LEU A 35 2.44 -6.05 -11.08
C LEU A 35 1.10 -6.68 -11.48
N GLU A 36 0.94 -7.99 -11.31
CA GLU A 36 -0.34 -8.69 -11.57
C GLU A 36 -1.45 -8.14 -10.66
N HIS A 37 -1.17 -7.91 -9.37
CA HIS A 37 -2.08 -7.28 -8.42
C HIS A 37 -2.44 -5.85 -8.84
N GLU A 38 -1.45 -4.99 -9.11
CA GLU A 38 -1.69 -3.60 -9.49
C GLU A 38 -2.47 -3.49 -10.81
N LEU A 39 -2.21 -4.37 -11.78
CA LEU A 39 -2.96 -4.41 -13.06
C LEU A 39 -4.39 -4.94 -12.90
N SER A 40 -4.69 -5.64 -11.80
CA SER A 40 -6.04 -6.14 -11.51
C SER A 40 -6.96 -5.09 -10.88
N HIS A 41 -6.39 -3.99 -10.38
CA HIS A 41 -7.16 -2.86 -9.86
C HIS A 41 -7.90 -2.12 -10.97
N THR A 42 -9.16 -1.78 -10.71
CA THR A 42 -9.94 -0.97 -11.65
C THR A 42 -9.55 0.51 -11.58
N GLU A 43 -9.76 1.29 -12.66
CA GLU A 43 -9.38 2.73 -12.74
C GLU A 43 -10.07 3.65 -11.69
N LYS A 44 -10.89 3.10 -10.78
CA LYS A 44 -11.67 3.89 -9.82
C LYS A 44 -10.90 4.07 -8.53
N ALA A 45 -10.67 5.33 -8.16
CA ALA A 45 -10.08 5.72 -6.87
C ALA A 45 -10.86 5.22 -5.63
N TRP A 46 -12.10 4.77 -5.81
CA TRP A 46 -12.93 4.20 -4.75
C TRP A 46 -13.79 3.06 -5.30
N SER A 47 -13.40 1.83 -5.00
CA SER A 47 -14.13 0.63 -5.39
C SER A 47 -14.07 -0.37 -4.25
N VAL A 48 -15.24 -0.77 -3.73
CA VAL A 48 -15.36 -1.84 -2.73
C VAL A 48 -14.76 -3.16 -3.26
N LYS A 49 -14.71 -3.32 -4.60
CA LYS A 49 -14.02 -4.46 -5.23
C LYS A 49 -12.49 -4.37 -5.07
N ASP A 50 -11.91 -3.19 -5.25
CA ASP A 50 -10.46 -2.97 -5.11
C ASP A 50 -10.05 -3.11 -3.63
N PHE A 51 -10.89 -2.62 -2.70
CA PHE A 51 -10.71 -2.89 -1.27
C PHE A 51 -10.75 -4.39 -0.94
N LYS A 52 -11.68 -5.14 -1.55
CA LYS A 52 -11.73 -6.59 -1.35
C LYS A 52 -10.52 -7.29 -1.97
N LEU A 53 -10.02 -6.82 -3.11
CA LEU A 53 -8.80 -7.33 -3.75
C LEU A 53 -7.56 -7.07 -2.87
N ASP A 54 -7.44 -5.91 -2.25
CA ASP A 54 -6.31 -5.60 -1.36
C ASP A 54 -6.31 -6.44 -0.07
N PHE A 55 -7.49 -6.77 0.47
CA PHE A 55 -7.61 -7.48 1.75
C PHE A 55 -7.82 -9.00 1.65
N PHE A 56 -8.42 -9.50 0.56
CA PHE A 56 -8.89 -10.88 0.46
C PHE A 56 -8.41 -11.61 -0.80
N SER A 57 -7.55 -11.03 -1.64
CA SER A 57 -6.97 -11.78 -2.75
C SER A 57 -6.05 -12.88 -2.20
N ASP A 58 -6.06 -14.04 -2.88
CA ASP A 58 -5.05 -15.09 -2.71
C ASP A 58 -3.72 -14.55 -3.22
N ASN A 59 -3.10 -13.69 -2.42
CA ASN A 59 -1.87 -13.01 -2.76
C ASN A 59 -0.75 -14.04 -2.85
N LYS A 60 -0.32 -14.31 -4.09
CA LYS A 60 0.89 -15.10 -4.39
C LYS A 60 2.18 -14.43 -3.89
N ILE A 61 2.08 -13.22 -3.32
CA ILE A 61 3.21 -12.45 -2.80
C ILE A 61 3.69 -13.08 -1.49
N ASN A 62 4.93 -13.55 -1.47
CA ASN A 62 5.57 -13.98 -0.22
C ASN A 62 5.84 -12.75 0.67
N HIS A 63 5.01 -12.55 1.70
CA HIS A 63 5.06 -11.38 2.57
C HIS A 63 6.38 -11.27 3.35
N TRP A 64 7.03 -12.39 3.66
CA TRP A 64 8.33 -12.38 4.33
C TRP A 64 9.44 -11.84 3.43
N ASN A 65 9.43 -12.22 2.15
CA ASN A 65 10.36 -11.68 1.16
C ASN A 65 10.07 -10.20 0.89
N LEU A 66 8.80 -9.80 0.86
CA LEU A 66 8.41 -8.39 0.75
C LEU A 66 8.91 -7.58 1.94
N PHE A 67 8.74 -8.08 3.17
CA PHE A 67 9.24 -7.42 4.37
C PHE A 67 10.77 -7.30 4.37
N LYS A 68 11.51 -8.36 3.99
CA LYS A 68 12.97 -8.29 3.78
C LYS A 68 13.35 -7.24 2.75
N PHE A 69 12.59 -7.14 1.66
CA PHE A 69 12.79 -6.11 0.65
C PHE A 69 12.61 -4.70 1.25
N MET A 70 11.56 -4.47 2.04
CA MET A 70 11.30 -3.19 2.70
C MET A 70 12.40 -2.83 3.71
N LEU A 71 12.90 -3.81 4.48
CA LEU A 71 14.04 -3.59 5.37
C LEU A 71 15.31 -3.19 4.60
N LYS A 72 15.55 -3.80 3.44
CA LYS A 72 16.71 -3.48 2.58
C LYS A 72 16.56 -2.12 1.90
N TYR A 73 15.34 -1.72 1.54
CA TYR A 73 15.03 -0.47 0.88
C TYR A 73 13.99 0.30 1.70
N PRO A 74 14.39 1.02 2.77
CA PRO A 74 13.46 1.57 3.76
C PRO A 74 12.49 2.61 3.20
N LYS A 75 12.82 3.27 2.08
CA LYS A 75 11.87 4.16 1.39
C LYS A 75 10.62 3.44 0.89
N SER A 76 10.64 2.11 0.81
CA SER A 76 9.48 1.29 0.49
C SER A 76 8.41 1.31 1.58
N PHE A 77 8.76 1.66 2.83
CA PHE A 77 7.77 1.86 3.90
C PHE A 77 6.83 3.04 3.63
N TYR A 78 7.09 3.91 2.66
CA TYR A 78 6.10 4.90 2.24
C TYR A 78 4.81 4.28 1.71
N GLN A 79 4.84 2.99 1.32
CA GLN A 79 3.63 2.24 0.97
C GLN A 79 2.61 2.16 2.12
N VAL A 80 3.07 2.18 3.38
CA VAL A 80 2.18 2.07 4.55
C VAL A 80 1.71 3.43 5.04
N LEU A 81 2.09 4.53 4.39
CA LEU A 81 1.64 5.87 4.79
C LEU A 81 0.37 6.24 4.05
N PRO A 82 -0.62 6.86 4.72
CA PRO A 82 -1.84 7.33 4.06
C PRO A 82 -1.57 8.53 3.14
N VAL A 83 -0.38 9.13 3.23
CA VAL A 83 0.08 10.21 2.37
C VAL A 83 1.14 9.64 1.43
N LEU A 84 0.77 9.55 0.16
CA LEU A 84 1.63 9.07 -0.91
C LEU A 84 2.19 10.27 -1.67
N TYR A 85 3.43 10.17 -2.11
CA TYR A 85 4.02 11.10 -3.06
C TYR A 85 4.16 10.40 -4.40
N SER A 86 3.63 11.06 -5.43
CA SER A 86 3.71 10.66 -6.82
C SER A 86 4.55 11.67 -7.60
N VAL A 87 5.31 11.18 -8.58
CA VAL A 87 6.13 12.02 -9.46
C VAL A 87 5.27 12.92 -10.36
N GLU A 88 4.17 12.39 -10.94
CA GLU A 88 3.30 13.18 -11.84
C GLU A 88 2.21 13.96 -11.09
N LYS A 89 1.64 13.39 -10.01
CA LYS A 89 0.49 13.99 -9.30
C LYS A 89 0.87 14.79 -8.04
N GLY A 90 2.11 14.69 -7.57
CA GLY A 90 2.54 15.30 -6.32
C GLY A 90 1.99 14.55 -5.11
N ILE A 91 1.46 15.27 -4.11
CA ILE A 91 0.94 14.65 -2.88
C ILE A 91 -0.48 14.13 -3.13
N SER A 92 -0.68 12.84 -2.87
CA SER A 92 -1.98 12.18 -2.93
C SER A 92 -2.28 11.47 -1.60
N VAL A 93 -3.55 11.42 -1.21
CA VAL A 93 -3.97 10.75 0.02
C VAL A 93 -4.69 9.45 -0.33
N ASP A 94 -4.22 8.35 0.23
CA ASP A 94 -4.94 7.08 0.22
C ASP A 94 -6.04 7.14 1.28
N ILE A 95 -7.27 7.33 0.82
CA ILE A 95 -8.45 7.47 1.67
C ILE A 95 -8.71 6.19 2.47
N ASN A 96 -8.47 5.01 1.88
CA ASN A 96 -8.74 3.73 2.55
C ASN A 96 -7.78 3.53 3.71
N LEU A 97 -6.49 3.78 3.46
CA LEU A 97 -5.46 3.68 4.49
C LEU A 97 -5.63 4.74 5.59
N LEU A 98 -6.05 5.96 5.20
CA LEU A 98 -6.39 7.02 6.16
C LEU A 98 -7.55 6.60 7.08
N ILE A 99 -8.64 6.07 6.51
CA ILE A 99 -9.80 5.59 7.28
C ILE A 99 -9.38 4.47 8.24
N MET A 100 -8.56 3.53 7.76
CA MET A 100 -8.03 2.44 8.59
C MET A 100 -7.26 2.99 9.80
N TYR A 101 -6.37 3.96 9.59
CA TYR A 101 -5.57 4.57 10.66
C TYR A 101 -6.42 5.37 11.65
N LEU A 102 -7.41 6.13 11.16
CA LEU A 102 -8.37 6.82 12.03
C LEU A 102 -9.16 5.84 12.88
N THR A 103 -9.59 4.72 12.30
CA THR A 103 -10.31 3.66 13.03
C THR A 103 -9.44 3.05 14.12
N MET A 104 -8.18 2.70 13.82
CA MET A 104 -7.22 2.19 14.80
C MET A 104 -6.98 3.19 15.94
N LEU A 105 -6.84 4.48 15.62
CA LEU A 105 -6.65 5.53 16.62
C LEU A 105 -7.86 5.67 17.54
N ILE A 106 -9.09 5.63 17.00
CA ILE A 106 -10.32 5.69 17.80
C ILE A 106 -10.40 4.49 18.74
N VAL A 107 -10.16 3.28 18.24
CA VAL A 107 -10.17 2.05 19.07
C VAL A 107 -9.13 2.17 20.18
N PHE A 108 -7.91 2.60 19.88
CA PHE A 108 -6.85 2.77 20.87
C PHE A 108 -7.23 3.76 21.98
N ILE A 109 -7.78 4.93 21.61
CA ILE A 109 -8.23 5.95 22.57
C ILE A 109 -9.35 5.39 23.45
N LEU A 110 -10.33 4.71 22.87
CA LEU A 110 -11.42 4.09 23.62
C LEU A 110 -10.90 3.03 24.59
N THR A 111 -9.98 2.16 24.16
CA THR A 111 -9.38 1.13 25.02
C THR A 111 -8.68 1.77 26.22
N ILE A 112 -7.89 2.83 26.02
CA ILE A 112 -7.25 3.56 27.12
C ILE A 112 -8.32 4.19 28.04
N TYR A 113 -9.30 4.87 27.46
CA TYR A 113 -10.36 5.52 28.25
C TYR A 113 -11.11 4.52 29.13
N PHE A 114 -11.52 3.38 28.58
CA PHE A 114 -12.21 2.34 29.34
C PHE A 114 -11.28 1.67 30.37
N GLY A 115 -10.03 1.40 29.99
CA GLY A 115 -9.05 0.81 30.89
C GLY A 115 -8.68 1.72 32.07
N VAL A 116 -8.63 3.03 31.88
CA VAL A 116 -8.35 3.99 32.97
C VAL A 116 -9.58 4.22 33.86
N LYS A 117 -10.79 4.14 33.30
CA LYS A 117 -12.02 4.51 34.02
C LYS A 117 -12.70 3.33 34.72
N TYR A 118 -12.53 2.10 34.22
CA TYR A 118 -13.30 0.94 34.66
C TYR A 118 -12.47 -0.27 35.10
N LEU A 119 -11.13 -0.22 34.96
CA LEU A 119 -10.19 -1.21 35.52
C LEU A 119 -9.32 -0.53 36.59
#